data_AF-A0A139X186-F1
#
_entry.id   AF-A0A139X186-F1
#
_cell.length_a   1.000
_cell.length_b   1.000
_cell.length_c   1.000
_cell.angle_alpha   90.00
_cell.angle_beta   90.00
_cell.angle_gamma   90.00
#
_symmetry.space_group_name_H-M   'P 1'
#
loop_
_entity.id
_entity.type
_entity.pdbx_description
1 polymer ?
#
loop_
_entity_poly.entity_id
_entity_poly.type
_entity_poly.pdbx_seq_one_letter_code
_entity_poly.pdbx_strand_id
1 'polypeptide(L)'
;MLLFFTPMWDRLEAAQVVTFRPPRLPAPRHSTGGASRSGNNCLMAEKVGSTASVTALLPSSGIGLTVKERPAILVYIPPTTAKKALFGVQDEQAINHYQTTINLPEKPGVMAIKLPDSVPGIKTGKNYQWSLAMICSSELEPDSPLVSGWIQRIEYPVGLKNQSRSSPSLELASHLAKHGVWYDTIFELAKLRQAEPLNPIIKASWQQLLNAVGLNAIANAPLAKRSTYVTYWD
;
A
#
# COMPACT_ATOMS: atom_id res chain seq x y z
N MET A 1 -42.93 5.37 -42.31
CA MET A 1 -42.12 5.96 -41.24
C MET A 1 -41.81 4.85 -40.24
N LEU A 2 -40.67 4.17 -40.40
CA LEU A 2 -40.26 3.06 -39.53
C LEU A 2 -39.35 3.63 -38.44
N LEU A 3 -39.82 3.61 -37.19
CA LEU A 3 -39.03 4.00 -36.03
C LEU A 3 -38.14 2.81 -35.64
N PHE A 4 -36.83 2.94 -35.87
CA PHE A 4 -35.84 2.03 -35.32
C PHE A 4 -35.73 2.30 -33.82
N PHE A 5 -36.37 1.45 -33.01
CA PHE A 5 -36.04 1.33 -31.59
C PHE A 5 -34.63 0.74 -31.49
N THR A 6 -33.62 1.59 -31.29
CA THR A 6 -32.33 1.12 -30.81
C THR A 6 -32.55 0.58 -29.40
N PRO A 7 -32.26 -0.70 -29.14
CA PRO A 7 -32.56 -1.32 -27.87
C PRO A 7 -31.55 -0.80 -26.82
N MET A 8 -32.02 -0.46 -25.61
CA MET A 8 -31.31 0.26 -24.52
C MET A 8 -30.15 -0.53 -23.87
N TRP A 9 -29.52 -1.46 -24.58
CA TRP A 9 -28.53 -2.41 -24.04
C TRP A 9 -27.11 -2.17 -24.60
N ASP A 10 -26.95 -1.25 -25.57
CA ASP A 10 -25.66 -0.90 -26.20
C ASP A 10 -24.72 -0.03 -25.36
N ARG A 11 -24.91 0.04 -24.05
CA ARG A 11 -23.90 0.55 -23.11
C ARG A 11 -23.73 -0.35 -21.89
N LEU A 12 -23.46 -1.63 -22.12
CA LEU A 12 -22.62 -2.38 -21.18
C LEU A 12 -21.17 -1.93 -21.42
N GLU A 13 -20.82 -0.75 -20.90
CA GLU A 13 -19.42 -0.39 -20.72
C GLU A 13 -18.84 -1.44 -19.78
N ALA A 14 -18.09 -2.38 -20.35
CA ALA A 14 -17.45 -3.45 -19.61
C ALA A 14 -16.73 -2.82 -18.41
N ALA A 15 -17.19 -3.12 -17.20
CA ALA A 15 -16.60 -2.58 -15.99
C ALA A 15 -15.10 -2.91 -15.98
N GLN A 16 -14.28 -1.92 -16.31
CA GLN A 16 -12.87 -2.15 -16.59
C GLN A 16 -12.14 -2.33 -15.27
N VAL A 17 -11.79 -3.59 -14.96
CA VAL A 17 -10.97 -3.93 -13.79
C VAL A 17 -9.61 -3.23 -13.90
N VAL A 18 -9.08 -2.76 -12.77
CA VAL A 18 -7.80 -2.04 -12.74
C VAL A 18 -6.64 -2.98 -13.15
N THR A 19 -5.97 -2.64 -14.24
CA THR A 19 -4.77 -3.35 -14.73
C THR A 19 -3.52 -2.54 -14.44
N PHE A 20 -2.60 -3.10 -13.66
CA PHE A 20 -1.33 -2.47 -13.31
C PHE A 20 -0.22 -2.79 -14.32
N ARG A 21 0.52 -1.76 -14.71
CA ARG A 21 1.72 -1.89 -15.55
C ARG A 21 2.94 -1.53 -14.69
N PRO A 22 3.75 -2.50 -14.24
CA PRO A 22 4.91 -2.20 -13.41
C PRO A 22 5.94 -1.38 -14.21
N PRO A 23 6.52 -0.33 -13.62
CA PRO A 23 7.65 0.36 -14.22
C PRO A 23 8.87 -0.57 -14.24
N ARG A 24 9.73 -0.41 -15.25
CA ARG A 24 11.00 -1.16 -15.34
C ARG A 24 12.08 -0.47 -14.51
N LEU A 25 11.95 -0.54 -13.18
CA LEU A 25 12.91 0.07 -12.25
C LEU A 25 13.42 -0.99 -11.26
N PRO A 26 14.75 -1.20 -11.17
CA PRO A 26 15.32 -1.95 -10.06
C PRO A 26 15.26 -1.10 -8.79
N ALA A 27 14.93 -1.72 -7.64
CA ALA A 27 15.10 -1.04 -6.36
C ALA A 27 16.59 -0.71 -6.12
N PRO A 28 16.90 0.43 -5.47
CA PRO A 28 18.24 0.72 -5.00
C PRO A 28 18.81 -0.40 -4.12
N ARG A 29 20.14 -0.53 -4.12
CA ARG A 29 20.83 -1.63 -3.41
C ARG A 29 20.43 -1.65 -1.94
N HIS A 30 19.95 -2.81 -1.51
CA HIS A 30 19.68 -3.12 -0.12
C HIS A 30 20.90 -3.84 0.47
N SER A 31 21.35 -3.45 1.67
CA SER A 31 22.12 -4.38 2.49
C SER A 31 21.13 -5.38 3.06
N THR A 32 21.05 -6.59 2.52
CA THR A 32 20.32 -7.68 3.18
C THR A 32 20.89 -7.84 4.59
N GLY A 33 20.10 -7.48 5.60
CA GLY A 33 20.37 -7.93 6.96
C GLY A 33 20.39 -9.45 6.95
N GLY A 34 21.41 -10.05 7.57
CA GLY A 34 21.54 -11.49 7.66
C GLY A 34 20.25 -12.10 8.20
N ALA A 35 19.75 -13.14 7.54
CA ALA A 35 18.59 -13.90 7.99
C ALA A 35 18.77 -14.26 9.49
N SER A 36 17.81 -13.88 10.34
CA SER A 36 17.87 -14.24 11.76
C SER A 36 16.97 -15.44 12.09
N ARG A 37 17.50 -16.17 13.05
CA ARG A 37 17.15 -17.50 13.55
C ARG A 37 15.79 -17.46 14.26
N SER A 38 15.14 -18.62 14.39
CA SER A 38 13.87 -18.77 15.11
C SER A 38 14.03 -18.36 16.58
N GLY A 39 13.72 -17.10 16.89
CA GLY A 39 13.65 -16.55 18.24
C GLY A 39 12.40 -15.68 18.33
N ASN A 40 11.58 -15.97 19.35
CA ASN A 40 10.48 -15.19 19.92
C ASN A 40 9.82 -14.10 19.03
N ASN A 41 9.38 -14.44 17.83
CA ASN A 41 8.63 -13.46 17.03
C ASN A 41 7.23 -13.30 17.63
N CYS A 42 6.80 -12.06 17.84
CA CYS A 42 5.44 -11.75 18.27
C CYS A 42 4.37 -12.07 17.21
N LEU A 43 4.71 -12.87 16.20
CA LEU A 43 3.84 -13.27 15.10
C LEU A 43 3.22 -14.63 15.44
N MET A 44 1.90 -14.72 15.37
CA MET A 44 1.21 -15.97 15.71
C MET A 44 1.15 -16.85 14.45
N ALA A 45 2.05 -17.85 14.38
CA ALA A 45 2.21 -18.72 13.21
C ALA A 45 1.06 -19.73 13.00
N GLU A 46 0.22 -19.95 14.02
CA GLU A 46 -0.83 -20.96 13.97
C GLU A 46 -2.17 -20.36 13.53
N LYS A 47 -2.62 -20.71 12.32
CA LYS A 47 -4.00 -20.63 11.75
C LYS A 47 -4.25 -19.77 10.50
N VAL A 48 -3.26 -19.25 9.79
CA VAL A 48 -3.54 -18.57 8.51
C VAL A 48 -2.62 -19.08 7.42
N GLY A 49 -3.21 -19.74 6.40
CA GLY A 49 -2.50 -20.15 5.20
C GLY A 49 -1.65 -19.00 4.65
N SER A 50 -0.35 -19.24 4.49
CA SER A 50 0.62 -18.40 3.76
C SER A 50 0.82 -16.92 4.17
N THR A 51 0.19 -16.39 5.23
CA THR A 51 0.33 -14.97 5.64
C THR A 51 0.70 -14.78 7.11
N ALA A 52 1.68 -15.55 7.58
CA ALA A 52 2.18 -15.46 8.96
C ALA A 52 3.14 -14.29 9.22
N SER A 53 3.48 -13.48 8.20
CA SER A 53 4.48 -12.42 8.28
C SER A 53 3.90 -11.03 8.03
N VAL A 54 4.49 -10.03 8.69
CA VAL A 54 4.32 -8.62 8.31
C VAL A 54 4.76 -8.46 6.86
N THR A 55 3.90 -7.86 6.02
CA THR A 55 4.13 -7.87 4.57
C THR A 55 3.84 -6.51 3.96
N ALA A 56 4.80 -5.99 3.18
CA ALA A 56 4.64 -4.77 2.41
C ALA A 56 3.68 -5.04 1.25
N LEU A 57 2.67 -4.18 1.05
CA LEU A 57 1.89 -4.21 -0.18
C LEU A 57 2.66 -3.42 -1.24
N LEU A 58 3.70 -4.04 -1.76
CA LEU A 58 4.65 -3.48 -2.72
C LEU A 58 4.93 -4.49 -3.84
N PRO A 59 5.27 -4.06 -5.07
CA PRO A 59 5.72 -4.97 -6.09
C PRO A 59 6.95 -5.75 -5.67
N SER A 60 7.11 -6.96 -6.22
CA SER A 60 8.27 -7.83 -5.94
C SER A 60 9.63 -7.20 -6.31
N SER A 61 9.63 -6.14 -7.13
CA SER A 61 10.82 -5.31 -7.38
C SER A 61 11.31 -4.55 -6.15
N GLY A 62 10.50 -4.42 -5.09
CA GLY A 62 10.84 -3.69 -3.86
C GLY A 62 10.75 -2.17 -3.99
N ILE A 63 10.23 -1.64 -5.10
CA ILE A 63 10.07 -0.20 -5.36
C ILE A 63 8.70 0.11 -5.96
N GLY A 64 8.10 1.22 -5.53
CA GLY A 64 6.87 1.77 -6.10
C GLY A 64 6.99 3.25 -6.42
N LEU A 65 6.18 3.71 -7.37
CA LEU A 65 6.10 5.12 -7.76
C LEU A 65 4.94 5.81 -7.06
N THR A 66 5.10 7.10 -6.79
CA THR A 66 4.03 7.98 -6.34
C THR A 66 4.10 9.33 -7.03
N VAL A 67 2.97 10.00 -7.15
CA VAL A 67 2.91 11.41 -7.55
C VAL A 67 2.62 12.37 -6.39
N LYS A 68 2.29 11.82 -5.21
CA LYS A 68 1.97 12.58 -4.00
C LYS A 68 3.22 12.90 -3.20
N GLU A 69 3.21 14.05 -2.52
CA GLU A 69 4.26 14.42 -1.58
C GLU A 69 4.24 13.56 -0.30
N ARG A 70 3.09 12.95 -0.02
CA ARG A 70 2.80 12.15 1.17
C ARG A 70 1.98 10.92 0.77
N PRO A 71 2.58 9.94 0.06
CA PRO A 71 1.90 8.70 -0.27
C PRO A 71 1.45 7.97 1.00
N ALA A 72 0.38 7.19 0.88
CA ALA A 72 0.06 6.19 1.89
C ALA A 72 0.86 4.91 1.59
N ILE A 73 1.54 4.40 2.60
CA ILE A 73 2.24 3.12 2.58
C ILE A 73 1.30 2.07 3.17
N LEU A 74 1.05 0.99 2.43
CA LEU A 74 0.16 -0.08 2.88
C LEU A 74 0.97 -1.29 3.33
N VAL A 75 0.68 -1.78 4.53
CA VAL A 75 1.35 -2.95 5.13
C VAL A 75 0.28 -3.88 5.69
N TYR A 76 0.39 -5.18 5.39
CA TYR A 76 -0.40 -6.21 6.02
C TYR A 76 0.20 -6.55 7.40
N ILE A 77 -0.62 -6.40 8.43
CA ILE A 77 -0.30 -6.82 9.80
C ILE A 77 -0.96 -8.19 10.03
N PRO A 78 -0.17 -9.25 10.27
CA PRO A 78 -0.70 -10.58 10.58
C PRO A 78 -1.24 -10.64 12.03
N PRO A 79 -1.85 -11.75 12.44
CA PRO A 79 -2.07 -12.04 13.86
C PRO A 79 -0.77 -11.87 14.66
N THR A 80 -0.80 -10.99 15.66
CA THR A 80 0.37 -10.63 16.45
C THR A 80 0.01 -10.25 17.88
N THR A 81 0.94 -10.47 18.81
CA THR A 81 0.86 -9.95 20.17
C THR A 81 1.39 -8.52 20.30
N ALA A 82 2.17 -8.03 19.32
CA ALA A 82 2.71 -6.67 19.33
C ALA A 82 1.59 -5.63 19.31
N LYS A 83 1.81 -4.55 20.06
CA LYS A 83 0.89 -3.41 20.14
C LYS A 83 1.40 -2.19 19.39
N LYS A 84 2.70 -2.12 19.13
CA LYS A 84 3.36 -0.98 18.51
C LYS A 84 4.37 -1.44 17.46
N ALA A 85 4.71 -0.53 16.57
CA ALA A 85 5.78 -0.70 15.60
C ALA A 85 6.56 0.61 15.44
N LEU A 86 7.85 0.50 15.15
CA LEU A 86 8.68 1.63 14.75
C LEU A 86 8.54 1.82 13.24
N PHE A 87 8.04 2.98 12.83
CA PHE A 87 7.98 3.39 11.43
C PHE A 87 9.07 4.42 11.14
N GLY A 88 9.85 4.18 10.09
CA GLY A 88 10.94 5.03 9.66
C GLY A 88 10.89 5.33 8.17
N VAL A 89 11.37 6.51 7.78
CA VAL A 89 11.62 6.92 6.40
C VAL A 89 13.00 7.58 6.35
N GLN A 90 13.83 7.14 5.41
CA GLN A 90 15.15 7.69 5.14
C GLN A 90 15.30 8.04 3.66
N ASP A 91 16.21 8.96 3.35
CA ASP A 91 16.56 9.28 1.97
C ASP A 91 17.57 8.27 1.37
N GLU A 92 17.98 8.50 0.13
CA GLU A 92 18.99 7.68 -0.58
C GLU A 92 20.35 7.63 0.11
N GLN A 93 20.67 8.62 0.95
CA GLN A 93 21.92 8.70 1.69
C GLN A 93 21.81 8.03 3.06
N ALA A 94 20.69 7.33 3.34
CA ALA A 94 20.34 6.75 4.63
C ALA A 94 20.24 7.81 5.75
N ILE A 95 19.99 9.06 5.40
CA ILE A 95 19.73 10.12 6.37
C ILE A 95 18.26 10.01 6.78
N ASN A 96 18.04 9.95 8.10
CA ASN A 96 16.70 9.86 8.66
C ASN A 96 15.85 11.07 8.26
N HIS A 97 14.78 10.83 7.51
CA HIS A 97 13.78 11.83 7.10
C HIS A 97 12.64 11.92 8.12
N TYR A 98 12.23 10.78 8.67
CA TYR A 98 11.18 10.70 9.68
C TYR A 98 11.24 9.39 10.44
N GLN A 99 10.97 9.42 11.75
CA GLN A 99 10.82 8.22 12.55
C GLN A 99 9.78 8.44 13.66
N THR A 100 8.90 7.47 13.87
CA THR A 100 7.93 7.49 14.97
C THR A 100 7.53 6.08 15.37
N THR A 101 7.04 5.93 16.59
CA THR A 101 6.31 4.73 17.00
C THR A 101 4.83 4.89 16.64
N ILE A 102 4.22 3.85 16.07
CA ILE A 102 2.80 3.79 15.74
C ILE A 102 2.10 2.64 16.47
N ASN A 103 0.81 2.80 16.75
CA ASN A 103 -0.01 1.73 17.29
C ASN A 103 -0.44 0.77 16.17
N LEU A 104 -0.36 -0.53 16.45
CA LEU A 104 -0.81 -1.59 15.54
C LEU A 104 -2.33 -1.81 15.68
N PRO A 105 -3.00 -2.31 14.63
CA PRO A 105 -4.42 -2.60 14.73
C PRO A 105 -4.66 -3.81 15.65
N GLU A 106 -5.76 -3.80 16.39
CA GLU A 106 -6.11 -4.92 17.28
C GLU A 106 -6.42 -6.22 16.51
N LYS A 107 -6.85 -6.09 15.26
CA LYS A 107 -7.19 -7.19 14.37
C LYS A 107 -6.24 -7.22 13.16
N PRO A 108 -5.88 -8.43 12.67
CA PRO A 108 -5.08 -8.56 11.45
C PRO A 108 -5.74 -7.84 10.28
N GLY A 109 -4.92 -7.27 9.39
CA GLY A 109 -5.42 -6.58 8.22
C GLY A 109 -4.41 -5.63 7.59
N VAL A 110 -4.82 -5.03 6.48
CA VAL A 110 -4.03 -4.03 5.76
C VAL A 110 -4.19 -2.68 6.44
N MET A 111 -3.09 -2.17 6.99
CA MET A 111 -2.96 -0.84 7.58
C MET A 111 -2.33 0.11 6.56
N ALA A 112 -2.78 1.37 6.56
CA ALA A 112 -2.18 2.44 5.78
C ALA A 112 -1.49 3.45 6.71
N ILE A 113 -0.26 3.82 6.36
CA ILE A 113 0.62 4.70 7.13
C ILE A 113 0.98 5.90 6.24
N LYS A 114 0.95 7.11 6.79
CA LYS A 114 1.30 8.35 6.09
C LYS A 114 2.32 9.15 6.88
N LEU A 115 3.13 9.93 6.18
CA LEU A 115 3.89 11.01 6.82
C LEU A 115 2.91 12.07 7.34
N PRO A 116 3.07 12.56 8.59
CA PRO A 116 2.23 13.63 9.12
C PRO A 116 2.53 14.94 8.38
N ASP A 117 1.58 15.87 8.39
CA ASP A 117 1.71 17.16 7.69
C ASP A 117 2.82 18.06 8.27
N SER A 118 3.19 17.84 9.54
CA SER A 118 4.26 18.55 10.23
C SER A 118 5.67 18.23 9.73
N VAL A 119 5.85 17.12 8.99
CA VAL A 119 7.14 16.68 8.44
C VAL A 119 7.24 17.14 6.99
N PRO A 120 8.40 17.52 6.44
CA PRO A 120 8.50 17.80 5.00
C PRO A 120 8.06 16.61 4.13
N GLY A 121 7.32 16.87 3.06
CA GLY A 121 6.96 15.83 2.09
C GLY A 121 8.17 15.29 1.33
N ILE A 122 8.04 14.11 0.73
CA ILE A 122 9.10 13.55 -0.12
C ILE A 122 9.22 14.36 -1.42
N LYS A 123 10.46 14.53 -1.90
CA LYS A 123 10.77 15.36 -3.05
C LYS A 123 10.63 14.61 -4.38
N THR A 124 10.11 15.29 -5.40
CA THR A 124 10.05 14.76 -6.77
C THR A 124 11.45 14.43 -7.29
N GLY A 125 11.59 13.31 -7.99
CA GLY A 125 12.84 12.82 -8.56
C GLY A 125 13.78 12.16 -7.54
N LYS A 126 13.36 12.00 -6.27
CA LYS A 126 14.18 11.39 -5.21
C LYS A 126 13.58 10.07 -4.75
N ASN A 127 14.45 9.11 -4.43
CA ASN A 127 14.05 7.89 -3.74
C ASN A 127 14.10 8.09 -2.23
N TYR A 128 13.20 7.40 -1.55
CA TYR A 128 13.15 7.26 -0.10
C TYR A 128 12.92 5.79 0.23
N GLN A 129 13.50 5.32 1.33
CA GLN A 129 13.23 3.99 1.85
C GLN A 129 12.40 4.13 3.12
N TRP A 130 11.30 3.39 3.20
CA TRP A 130 10.53 3.26 4.42
C TRP A 130 10.75 1.89 5.04
N SER A 131 10.56 1.81 6.35
CA SER A 131 10.60 0.56 7.11
C SER A 131 9.56 0.55 8.21
N LEU A 132 9.02 -0.62 8.50
CA LEU A 132 8.16 -0.89 9.65
C LEU A 132 8.71 -2.08 10.42
N ALA A 133 9.13 -1.85 11.66
CA ALA A 133 9.67 -2.85 12.56
C ALA A 133 8.70 -3.09 13.73
N MET A 134 8.27 -4.33 13.92
CA MET A 134 7.32 -4.71 14.97
C MET A 134 8.01 -4.70 16.33
N ILE A 135 7.42 -4.03 17.33
CA ILE A 135 7.96 -4.03 18.70
C ILE A 135 7.33 -5.20 19.45
N CYS A 136 8.06 -6.31 19.52
CA CYS A 136 7.57 -7.57 20.11
C CYS A 136 7.67 -7.61 21.64
N SER A 137 8.60 -6.88 22.24
CA SER A 137 8.83 -6.79 23.68
C SER A 137 8.68 -5.35 24.17
N SER A 138 9.39 -4.95 25.23
CA SER A 138 9.40 -3.56 25.72
C SER A 138 10.12 -2.60 24.78
N GLU A 139 11.02 -3.10 23.94
CA GLU A 139 11.85 -2.31 23.04
C GLU A 139 12.06 -3.01 21.70
N LEU A 140 12.73 -2.33 20.76
CA LEU A 140 13.03 -2.90 19.45
C LEU A 140 14.21 -3.86 19.56
N GLU A 141 14.03 -5.09 19.09
CA GLU A 141 15.04 -6.14 19.14
C GLU A 141 15.65 -6.41 17.75
N PRO A 142 16.91 -6.88 17.64
CA PRO A 142 17.55 -7.16 16.35
C PRO A 142 16.82 -8.16 15.46
N ASP A 143 16.03 -9.06 16.04
CA ASP A 143 15.21 -10.08 15.35
C ASP A 143 13.73 -9.68 15.25
N SER A 144 13.40 -8.44 15.59
CA SER A 144 12.05 -7.89 15.41
C SER A 144 11.61 -8.01 13.94
N PRO A 145 10.40 -8.53 13.68
CA PRO A 145 9.86 -8.61 12.32
C PRO A 145 9.89 -7.24 11.64
N LEU A 146 10.55 -7.19 10.49
CA LEU A 146 10.79 -5.96 9.74
C LEU A 146 10.29 -6.13 8.31
N VAL A 147 9.66 -5.09 7.78
CA VAL A 147 9.44 -4.97 6.34
C VAL A 147 9.82 -3.57 5.88
N SER A 148 10.30 -3.47 4.64
CA SER A 148 10.76 -2.22 4.06
C SER A 148 10.39 -2.13 2.58
N GLY A 149 10.50 -0.94 2.02
CA GLY A 149 10.23 -0.69 0.62
C GLY A 149 10.77 0.66 0.15
N TRP A 150 10.97 0.77 -1.16
CA TRP A 150 11.38 2.01 -1.80
C TRP A 150 10.19 2.76 -2.37
N ILE A 151 10.23 4.08 -2.22
CA ILE A 151 9.32 5.03 -2.84
C ILE A 151 10.14 5.96 -3.72
N GLN A 152 9.69 6.16 -4.96
CA GLN A 152 10.14 7.28 -5.77
C GLN A 152 8.97 8.20 -6.06
N ARG A 153 9.12 9.48 -5.74
CA ARG A 153 8.14 10.49 -6.19
C ARG A 153 8.50 10.93 -7.60
N ILE A 154 7.57 10.81 -8.52
CA ILE A 154 7.70 11.25 -9.90
C ILE A 154 6.84 12.48 -10.16
N GLU A 155 7.13 13.18 -11.26
CA GLU A 155 6.21 14.19 -11.78
C GLU A 155 4.90 13.53 -12.19
N TYR A 156 3.83 14.32 -12.14
CA TYR A 156 2.51 13.88 -12.56
C TYR A 156 2.55 13.55 -14.07
N PRO A 157 2.26 12.31 -14.49
CA PRO A 157 2.32 11.96 -15.91
C PRO A 157 1.47 12.87 -16.79
N VAL A 158 2.00 13.27 -17.95
CA VAL A 158 1.32 14.13 -18.92
C VAL A 158 -0.03 13.51 -19.30
N GLY A 159 -1.10 14.29 -19.20
CA GLY A 159 -2.47 13.83 -19.50
C GLY A 159 -3.29 13.44 -18.27
N LEU A 160 -2.67 13.25 -17.10
CA LEU A 160 -3.42 13.31 -15.86
C LEU A 160 -3.66 14.80 -15.50
N LYS A 161 -4.92 15.20 -15.28
CA LYS A 161 -5.23 16.45 -14.56
C LYS A 161 -5.01 16.22 -13.06
N ASN A 162 -4.41 17.17 -12.35
CA ASN A 162 -4.12 17.03 -10.91
C ASN A 162 -5.43 16.83 -10.11
N GLN A 163 -5.88 15.58 -9.99
CA GLN A 163 -7.14 15.19 -9.35
C GLN A 163 -7.00 15.05 -7.83
N SER A 164 -6.04 15.73 -7.22
CA SER A 164 -5.74 15.62 -5.78
C SER A 164 -6.92 15.96 -4.85
N ARG A 165 -8.03 16.50 -5.39
CA ARG A 165 -9.28 16.82 -4.66
C ARG A 165 -10.51 16.02 -5.12
N SER A 166 -10.36 15.07 -6.03
CA SER A 166 -11.48 14.24 -6.48
C SER A 166 -11.81 13.14 -5.48
N SER A 167 -13.09 12.83 -5.34
CA SER A 167 -13.56 11.61 -4.65
C SER A 167 -12.88 10.36 -5.23
N PRO A 168 -12.68 9.30 -4.43
CA PRO A 168 -12.03 8.12 -4.94
C PRO A 168 -12.76 7.53 -6.14
N SER A 169 -12.05 7.08 -7.19
CA SER A 169 -12.69 6.51 -8.38
C SER A 169 -11.90 5.38 -9.02
N LEU A 170 -12.62 4.40 -9.59
CA LEU A 170 -12.00 3.31 -10.35
C LEU A 170 -11.27 3.83 -11.60
N GLU A 171 -11.77 4.92 -12.20
CA GLU A 171 -11.12 5.59 -13.33
C GLU A 171 -9.74 6.12 -12.94
N LEU A 172 -9.64 6.83 -11.81
CA LEU A 172 -8.36 7.35 -11.31
C LEU A 172 -7.40 6.21 -10.96
N ALA A 173 -7.89 5.17 -10.26
CA ALA A 173 -7.09 3.99 -9.95
C ALA A 173 -6.55 3.31 -11.22
N SER A 174 -7.41 3.10 -12.23
CA SER A 174 -7.04 2.53 -13.53
C SER A 174 -6.01 3.37 -14.27
N HIS A 175 -6.18 4.70 -14.26
CA HIS A 175 -5.26 5.60 -14.93
C HIS A 175 -3.86 5.61 -14.28
N LEU A 176 -3.80 5.71 -12.96
CA LEU A 176 -2.55 5.61 -12.19
C LEU A 176 -1.86 4.27 -12.41
N ALA A 177 -2.65 3.18 -12.44
CA ALA A 177 -2.13 1.82 -12.60
C ALA A 177 -1.49 1.60 -13.99
N LYS A 178 -2.10 2.16 -15.04
CA LYS A 178 -1.59 2.13 -16.42
C LYS A 178 -0.25 2.87 -16.56
N HIS A 179 0.01 3.85 -15.68
CA HIS A 179 1.25 4.62 -15.62
C HIS A 179 2.24 4.11 -14.55
N GLY A 180 1.96 2.99 -13.88
CA GLY A 180 2.86 2.39 -12.91
C GLY A 180 2.93 3.12 -11.56
N VAL A 181 2.00 4.03 -11.25
CA VAL A 181 1.98 4.83 -10.01
C VAL A 181 1.43 4.02 -8.83
N TRP A 182 2.23 3.06 -8.36
CA TRP A 182 1.83 2.04 -7.40
C TRP A 182 1.16 2.56 -6.12
N TYR A 183 1.84 3.42 -5.35
CA TYR A 183 1.37 3.83 -4.03
C TYR A 183 0.04 4.55 -4.09
N ASP A 184 -0.15 5.37 -5.14
CA ASP A 184 -1.40 6.07 -5.38
C ASP A 184 -2.50 5.10 -5.82
N THR A 185 -2.22 4.19 -6.75
CA THR A 185 -3.19 3.18 -7.23
C THR A 185 -3.72 2.31 -6.11
N ILE A 186 -2.82 1.70 -5.32
CA ILE A 186 -3.25 0.75 -4.29
C ILE A 186 -4.02 1.45 -3.18
N PHE A 187 -3.60 2.65 -2.81
CA PHE A 187 -4.29 3.44 -1.81
C PHE A 187 -5.67 3.92 -2.30
N GLU A 188 -5.77 4.27 -3.58
CA GLU A 188 -7.04 4.62 -4.22
C GLU A 188 -8.06 3.47 -4.14
N LEU A 189 -7.64 2.25 -4.50
CA LEU A 189 -8.47 1.05 -4.38
C LEU A 189 -8.80 0.68 -2.93
N ALA A 190 -7.90 0.93 -1.98
CA ALA A 190 -8.18 0.71 -0.57
C ALA A 190 -9.31 1.63 -0.06
N LYS A 191 -9.30 2.91 -0.45
CA LYS A 191 -10.40 3.84 -0.13
C LYS A 191 -11.73 3.39 -0.73
N LEU A 192 -11.72 3.01 -2.01
CA LEU A 192 -12.91 2.50 -2.70
C LEU A 192 -13.47 1.25 -2.03
N ARG A 193 -12.61 0.30 -1.67
CA ARG A 193 -13.01 -0.93 -0.98
C ARG A 193 -13.55 -0.66 0.43
N GLN A 194 -13.10 0.40 1.09
CA GLN A 194 -13.64 0.83 2.37
C GLN A 194 -15.01 1.51 2.24
N ALA A 195 -15.19 2.33 1.20
CA ALA A 195 -16.44 3.04 0.93
C ALA A 195 -17.55 2.09 0.41
N GLU A 196 -17.17 1.14 -0.45
CA GLU A 196 -18.09 0.22 -1.13
C GLU A 196 -17.63 -1.24 -0.99
N PRO A 197 -17.66 -1.82 0.23
CA PRO A 197 -17.10 -3.15 0.50
C PRO A 197 -17.82 -4.30 -0.23
N LEU A 198 -19.05 -4.08 -0.68
CA LEU A 198 -19.87 -5.07 -1.40
C LEU A 198 -19.78 -4.92 -2.93
N ASN A 199 -19.08 -3.91 -3.45
CA ASN A 199 -18.98 -3.68 -4.88
C ASN A 199 -18.05 -4.75 -5.52
N PRO A 200 -18.57 -5.62 -6.41
CA PRO A 200 -17.80 -6.72 -6.98
C PRO A 200 -16.66 -6.25 -7.88
N ILE A 201 -16.80 -5.12 -8.56
CA ILE A 201 -15.78 -4.56 -9.46
C ILE A 201 -14.59 -4.06 -8.66
N ILE A 202 -14.85 -3.37 -7.53
CA ILE A 202 -13.79 -2.90 -6.63
C ILE A 202 -13.05 -4.09 -6.02
N LYS A 203 -13.78 -5.13 -5.57
CA LYS A 203 -13.17 -6.36 -5.04
C LYS A 203 -12.29 -7.05 -6.08
N ALA A 204 -12.78 -7.22 -7.31
CA ALA A 204 -12.03 -7.81 -8.40
C ALA A 204 -10.79 -6.98 -8.76
N SER A 205 -10.90 -5.64 -8.79
CA SER A 205 -9.78 -4.73 -9.05
C SER A 205 -8.69 -4.83 -8.00
N TRP A 206 -9.06 -4.89 -6.73
CA TRP A 206 -8.12 -5.11 -5.62
C TRP A 206 -7.39 -6.46 -5.75
N GLN A 207 -8.13 -7.53 -6.00
CA GLN A 207 -7.55 -8.87 -6.15
C GLN A 207 -6.62 -8.94 -7.37
N GLN A 208 -7.04 -8.40 -8.51
CA GLN A 208 -6.23 -8.36 -9.73
C GLN A 208 -4.93 -7.57 -9.51
N LEU A 209 -5.00 -6.41 -8.86
CA LEU A 209 -3.83 -5.59 -8.57
C LEU A 209 -2.80 -6.37 -7.73
N LEU A 210 -3.24 -7.01 -6.65
CA LEU A 210 -2.35 -7.75 -5.76
C LEU A 210 -1.81 -9.04 -6.41
N ASN A 211 -2.62 -9.73 -7.20
CA ASN A 211 -2.17 -10.90 -7.96
C ASN A 211 -1.07 -10.53 -8.96
N ALA A 212 -1.20 -9.39 -9.65
CA ALA A 212 -0.23 -8.92 -10.62
C ALA A 212 1.18 -8.68 -10.04
N VAL A 213 1.29 -8.56 -8.72
CA VAL A 213 2.55 -8.33 -8.02
C VAL A 213 2.92 -9.46 -7.05
N GLY A 214 2.24 -10.60 -7.11
CA GLY A 214 2.56 -11.77 -6.27
C GLY A 214 2.06 -11.68 -4.82
N LEU A 215 1.08 -10.82 -4.54
CA LEU A 215 0.48 -10.63 -3.20
C LEU A 215 -0.90 -11.30 -3.09
N ASN A 216 -1.14 -12.39 -3.84
CA ASN A 216 -2.42 -13.10 -3.89
C ASN A 216 -2.87 -13.61 -2.51
N ALA A 217 -1.94 -13.97 -1.63
CA ALA A 217 -2.24 -14.44 -0.28
C ALA A 217 -2.89 -13.35 0.61
N ILE A 218 -2.64 -12.08 0.32
CA ILE A 218 -3.17 -10.91 1.05
C ILE A 218 -4.45 -10.36 0.40
N ALA A 219 -4.79 -10.82 -0.82
CA ALA A 219 -5.89 -10.25 -1.60
C ALA A 219 -7.25 -10.27 -0.90
N ASN A 220 -7.46 -11.27 -0.03
CA ASN A 220 -8.69 -11.41 0.76
C ASN A 220 -8.58 -10.88 2.20
N ALA A 221 -7.41 -10.38 2.61
CA ALA A 221 -7.22 -9.78 3.93
C ALA A 221 -8.17 -8.58 4.11
N PRO A 222 -8.70 -8.36 5.32
CA PRO A 222 -9.51 -7.18 5.61
C PRO A 222 -8.63 -5.92 5.58
N LEU A 223 -9.25 -4.78 5.30
CA LEU A 223 -8.63 -3.49 5.60
C LEU A 223 -8.77 -3.25 7.10
N ALA A 224 -7.68 -2.88 7.77
CA ALA A 224 -7.70 -2.58 9.18
C ALA A 224 -8.64 -1.39 9.42
N LYS A 225 -9.53 -1.52 10.41
CA LYS A 225 -10.42 -0.41 10.81
C LYS A 225 -9.58 0.69 11.46
N ARG A 226 -10.03 1.94 11.33
CA ARG A 226 -9.48 3.11 12.04
C ARG A 226 -9.21 2.74 13.50
N SER A 227 -7.94 2.71 13.91
CA SER A 227 -7.59 2.70 15.33
C SER A 227 -7.64 4.17 15.76
N THR A 228 -8.50 4.48 16.71
CA THR A 228 -8.49 5.75 17.45
C THR A 228 -7.06 5.99 17.96
N TYR A 229 -6.59 7.22 17.95
CA TYR A 229 -5.24 7.66 18.36
C TYR A 229 -4.14 7.51 17.29
N VAL A 230 -4.21 8.41 16.31
CA VAL A 230 -3.17 9.26 15.70
C VAL A 230 -3.83 9.80 14.42
N THR A 231 -3.75 11.09 14.17
CA THR A 231 -4.49 11.77 13.09
C THR A 231 -4.14 11.16 11.72
N TYR A 232 -5.13 10.51 11.11
CA TYR A 232 -5.05 9.93 9.77
C TYR A 232 -6.34 10.25 9.00
N TRP A 233 -6.12 10.70 7.75
CA TRP A 233 -7.12 11.06 6.73
C TRP A 233 -7.76 12.41 6.95
N ASP A 234 -7.04 13.44 6.53
CA ASP A 234 -7.61 14.51 5.71
C ASP A 234 -7.02 14.42 4.29
#